data_AF-A0A832SXZ8-F1
#
_entry.id   AF-A0A832SXZ8-F1
#
_cell.length_a   1.000
_cell.length_b   1.000
_cell.length_c   1.000
_cell.angle_alpha   90.00
_cell.angle_beta   90.00
_cell.angle_gamma   90.00
#
_symmetry.space_group_name_H-M   'P 1'
#
loop_
_entity.id
_entity.type
_entity.pdbx_description
1 polymer ?
#
loop_
_entity_poly.entity_id
_entity_poly.type
_entity_poly.pdbx_seq_one_letter_code
_entity_poly.pdbx_strand_id
1 'polypeptide(L)'
;MSIPEFPDTQDKQPKAPISLTRVGVTGVKKLLKIQRDNKRPIILLPTFDAFVDLPSTQKGVHMSRNPEAISEIIDESVNQMEIHIEDICANLVKRLLEKHEYALRAETKATSEYIINKYSPVTHRKTQETTHIIARAIAQKDDSGNITVRKMVGAKVIGMTVCPCAQESVEEESKQKLLEFLDEETTQKVMEAVTFASHNQRGIGT
;
A
#
# COMPACT_ATOMS: atom_id res chain seq x y z
N MET A 1 19.80 -44.16 -1.77
CA MET A 1 18.54 -44.08 -0.99
C MET A 1 17.50 -43.46 -1.91
N SER A 2 16.40 -44.15 -2.19
CA SER A 2 15.28 -43.62 -2.97
C SER A 2 14.50 -42.62 -2.11
N ILE A 3 14.38 -41.39 -2.59
CA ILE A 3 13.57 -40.36 -1.92
C ILE A 3 12.11 -40.82 -1.99
N PRO A 4 11.37 -40.88 -0.86
CA PRO A 4 9.95 -41.22 -0.90
C PRO A 4 9.18 -40.16 -1.69
N GLU A 5 8.52 -40.58 -2.76
CA GLU A 5 7.69 -39.73 -3.60
C GLU A 5 6.32 -39.56 -2.90
N PHE A 6 6.03 -38.36 -2.41
CA PHE A 6 4.77 -38.06 -1.76
C PHE A 6 3.67 -37.89 -2.81
N PRO A 7 2.44 -38.36 -2.54
CA PRO A 7 1.36 -38.24 -3.50
C PRO A 7 1.02 -36.76 -3.73
N ASP A 8 1.11 -36.30 -4.98
CA ASP A 8 0.56 -35.01 -5.36
C ASP A 8 -0.97 -35.08 -5.30
N THR A 9 -1.54 -34.40 -4.32
CA THR A 9 -2.99 -34.42 -4.04
C THR A 9 -3.68 -33.13 -4.42
N GLN A 10 -2.94 -32.12 -4.88
CA GLN A 10 -3.48 -30.79 -5.15
C GLN A 10 -4.35 -30.79 -6.41
N ASP A 11 -3.95 -31.56 -7.41
CA ASP A 11 -4.67 -31.71 -8.69
C ASP A 11 -5.83 -32.73 -8.63
N LYS A 12 -6.10 -33.33 -7.46
CA LYS A 12 -7.23 -34.25 -7.29
C LYS A 12 -8.54 -33.46 -7.16
N GLN A 13 -9.66 -34.11 -7.42
CA GLN A 13 -10.97 -33.53 -7.10
C GLN A 13 -11.22 -33.50 -5.58
N PRO A 14 -11.78 -32.39 -5.06
CA PRO A 14 -12.17 -32.30 -3.66
C PRO A 14 -13.44 -33.12 -3.38
N LYS A 15 -13.58 -33.64 -2.14
CA LYS A 15 -14.80 -34.34 -1.70
C LYS A 15 -16.03 -33.42 -1.67
N ALA A 16 -15.82 -32.13 -1.45
CA ALA A 16 -16.82 -31.07 -1.51
C ALA A 16 -16.38 -30.04 -2.56
N PRO A 17 -17.01 -29.99 -3.74
CA PRO A 17 -16.60 -29.13 -4.84
C PRO A 17 -17.07 -27.69 -4.64
N ILE A 18 -16.33 -26.94 -3.82
CA ILE A 18 -16.55 -25.51 -3.56
C ILE A 18 -15.38 -24.73 -4.16
N SER A 19 -15.67 -23.68 -4.92
CA SER A 19 -14.64 -22.78 -5.43
C SER A 19 -14.16 -21.81 -4.35
N LEU A 20 -12.88 -21.48 -4.37
CA LEU A 20 -12.30 -20.45 -3.50
C LEU A 20 -12.00 -19.22 -4.33
N THR A 21 -12.50 -18.07 -3.90
CA THR A 21 -12.27 -16.80 -4.59
C THR A 21 -10.86 -16.25 -4.40
N ARG A 22 -10.14 -16.73 -3.37
CA ARG A 22 -8.80 -16.27 -3.02
C ARG A 22 -8.03 -17.32 -2.22
N VAL A 23 -6.91 -17.78 -2.76
CA VAL A 23 -5.93 -18.65 -2.07
C VAL A 23 -4.51 -18.25 -2.49
N GLY A 24 -3.55 -18.29 -1.56
CA GLY A 24 -2.18 -17.92 -1.85
C GLY A 24 -1.36 -17.62 -0.60
N VAL A 25 -0.42 -16.67 -0.73
CA VAL A 25 0.57 -16.34 0.30
C VAL A 25 0.48 -14.88 0.71
N THR A 26 0.83 -14.61 1.96
CA THR A 26 0.90 -13.25 2.54
C THR A 26 2.26 -13.03 3.19
N GLY A 27 2.65 -11.77 3.35
CA GLY A 27 3.80 -11.42 4.18
C GLY A 27 5.16 -11.67 3.52
N VAL A 28 5.22 -11.86 2.19
CA VAL A 28 6.48 -12.17 1.50
C VAL A 28 7.28 -10.88 1.34
N LYS A 29 8.33 -10.70 2.16
CA LYS A 29 9.21 -9.54 2.11
C LYS A 29 10.30 -9.71 1.05
N LYS A 30 10.50 -8.70 0.23
CA LYS A 30 11.56 -8.67 -0.79
C LYS A 30 12.29 -7.33 -0.77
N LEU A 31 13.58 -7.34 -1.11
CA LEU A 31 14.35 -6.11 -1.33
C LEU A 31 14.12 -5.67 -2.78
N LEU A 32 13.75 -4.40 -2.96
CA LEU A 32 13.56 -3.82 -4.28
C LEU A 32 14.37 -2.53 -4.41
N LYS A 33 15.18 -2.44 -5.47
CA LYS A 33 15.98 -1.27 -5.80
C LYS A 33 15.54 -0.72 -7.15
N ILE A 34 14.80 0.39 -7.14
CA ILE A 34 14.33 1.06 -8.35
C ILE A 34 15.36 2.11 -8.74
N GLN A 35 16.01 1.88 -9.89
CA GLN A 35 16.92 2.83 -10.51
C GLN A 35 16.14 3.97 -11.17
N ARG A 36 16.69 5.18 -11.13
CA ARG A 36 16.07 6.39 -11.70
C ARG A 36 17.10 7.20 -12.44
N ASP A 37 16.77 7.73 -13.62
CA ASP A 37 17.73 8.54 -14.37
C ASP A 37 18.12 9.81 -13.60
N ASN A 38 19.42 10.04 -13.47
CA ASN A 38 20.02 11.20 -12.80
C ASN A 38 19.44 11.55 -11.41
N LYS A 39 18.84 10.57 -10.73
CA LYS A 39 18.17 10.73 -9.43
C LYS A 39 18.61 9.65 -8.47
N ARG A 40 18.45 9.91 -7.17
CA ARG A 40 18.70 8.91 -6.12
C ARG A 40 17.81 7.67 -6.37
N PRO A 41 18.37 6.45 -6.33
CA PRO A 41 17.58 5.23 -6.42
C PRO A 41 16.64 5.08 -5.23
N ILE A 42 15.47 4.50 -5.46
CA ILE A 42 14.51 4.20 -4.40
C ILE A 42 14.81 2.78 -3.92
N ILE A 43 15.06 2.63 -2.62
CA ILE A 43 15.22 1.32 -1.97
C ILE A 43 13.95 1.08 -1.16
N LEU A 44 13.25 -0.02 -1.49
CA LEU A 44 12.03 -0.44 -0.83
C LEU A 44 12.24 -1.83 -0.24
N LEU A 45 11.54 -2.10 0.87
CA LEU A 45 11.42 -3.45 1.44
C LEU A 45 9.94 -3.87 1.39
N PRO A 46 9.35 -4.01 0.19
CA PRO A 46 7.95 -4.33 0.05
C PRO A 46 7.59 -5.68 0.67
N THR A 47 6.42 -5.70 1.31
CA THR A 47 5.71 -6.91 1.68
C THR A 47 4.65 -7.19 0.63
N PHE A 48 4.77 -8.35 -0.03
CA PHE A 48 3.86 -8.83 -1.05
C PHE A 48 2.87 -9.85 -0.49
N ASP A 49 1.61 -9.68 -0.89
CA ASP A 49 0.56 -10.67 -0.76
C ASP A 49 0.07 -11.05 -2.16
N ALA A 50 -0.01 -12.33 -2.48
CA ALA A 50 -0.31 -12.83 -3.83
C ALA A 50 -1.30 -13.99 -3.79
N PHE A 51 -2.36 -13.88 -4.59
CA PHE A 51 -3.48 -14.82 -4.57
C PHE A 51 -3.99 -15.13 -5.96
N VAL A 52 -4.57 -16.31 -6.08
CA VAL A 52 -5.35 -16.78 -7.23
C VAL A 52 -6.69 -17.33 -6.77
N ASP A 53 -7.65 -17.44 -7.67
CA ASP A 53 -8.84 -18.26 -7.42
C ASP A 53 -8.54 -19.76 -7.62
N LEU A 54 -9.36 -20.60 -6.99
CA LEU A 54 -9.28 -22.06 -7.10
C LEU A 54 -10.65 -22.59 -7.51
N PRO A 55 -10.77 -23.27 -8.67
CA PRO A 55 -12.03 -23.84 -9.11
C PRO A 55 -12.43 -25.02 -8.21
N SER A 56 -13.73 -25.32 -8.17
CA SER A 56 -14.29 -26.42 -7.39
C SER A 56 -13.82 -27.82 -7.85
N THR A 57 -13.19 -27.89 -9.02
CA THR A 57 -12.62 -29.11 -9.60
C THR A 57 -11.23 -29.45 -9.05
N GLN A 58 -10.58 -28.53 -8.35
CA GLN A 58 -9.23 -28.70 -7.84
C GLN A 58 -9.18 -28.64 -6.31
N LYS A 59 -8.44 -29.57 -5.70
CA LYS A 59 -8.42 -29.75 -4.25
C LYS A 59 -7.46 -28.79 -3.53
N GLY A 60 -6.43 -28.30 -4.21
CA GLY A 60 -5.48 -27.36 -3.61
C GLY A 60 -4.70 -26.54 -4.62
N VAL A 61 -4.13 -25.42 -4.15
CA VAL A 61 -3.17 -24.61 -4.91
C VAL A 61 -1.76 -25.14 -4.70
N HIS A 62 -0.95 -25.06 -5.75
CA HIS A 62 0.49 -25.25 -5.69
C HIS A 62 1.15 -24.09 -4.96
N MET A 63 1.18 -24.13 -3.63
CA MET A 63 1.60 -23.02 -2.76
C MET A 63 3.01 -22.48 -3.01
N SER A 64 3.93 -23.31 -3.53
CA SER A 64 5.29 -22.89 -3.86
C SER A 64 5.38 -21.98 -5.09
N ARG A 65 4.40 -22.05 -6.00
CA ARG A 65 4.39 -21.25 -7.24
C ARG A 65 4.21 -19.76 -6.98
N ASN A 66 3.52 -19.37 -5.90
CA ASN A 66 3.35 -17.96 -5.55
C ASN A 66 4.67 -17.28 -5.14
N PRO A 67 5.42 -17.75 -4.12
CA PRO A 67 6.70 -17.14 -3.75
C PRO A 67 7.77 -17.27 -4.84
N GLU A 68 7.70 -18.30 -5.67
CA GLU A 68 8.54 -18.44 -6.86
C GLU A 68 8.26 -17.33 -7.88
N ALA A 69 6.98 -17.12 -8.26
CA ALA A 69 6.57 -16.02 -9.15
C ALA A 69 6.99 -14.64 -8.61
N ILE A 70 6.86 -14.41 -7.31
CA ILE A 70 7.33 -13.17 -6.67
C ILE A 70 8.85 -13.01 -6.86
N SER A 71 9.62 -14.08 -6.67
CA SER A 71 11.07 -14.03 -6.77
C SER A 71 11.52 -13.77 -8.21
N GLU A 72 10.95 -14.47 -9.19
CA GLU A 72 11.24 -14.27 -10.62
C GLU A 72 10.98 -12.83 -11.07
N ILE A 73 9.81 -12.28 -10.73
CA ILE A 73 9.46 -10.91 -11.13
C ILE A 73 10.36 -9.87 -10.47
N ILE A 74 10.78 -10.10 -9.22
CA ILE A 74 11.74 -9.22 -8.56
C ILE A 74 13.09 -9.30 -9.27
N ASP A 75 13.60 -10.49 -9.58
CA ASP A 75 14.88 -10.67 -10.26
C ASP A 75 14.87 -10.06 -11.67
N GLU A 76 13.77 -10.20 -12.42
CA GLU A 76 13.56 -9.54 -13.71
C GLU A 76 13.55 -8.01 -13.58
N SER A 77 12.98 -7.47 -12.50
CA SER A 77 12.87 -6.02 -12.27
C SER A 77 14.21 -5.36 -11.92
N VAL A 78 15.19 -6.10 -11.38
CA VAL A 78 16.50 -5.54 -10.97
C VAL A 78 17.25 -4.92 -12.16
N ASN A 79 17.08 -5.49 -13.35
CA ASN A 79 17.78 -5.06 -14.56
C ASN A 79 17.05 -3.95 -15.32
N GLN A 80 15.86 -3.56 -14.87
CA GLN A 80 15.03 -2.57 -15.56
C GLN A 80 15.23 -1.18 -14.98
N MET A 81 15.55 -0.23 -15.85
CA MET A 81 15.60 1.19 -15.50
C MET A 81 14.16 1.71 -15.36
N GLU A 82 13.88 2.43 -14.27
CA GLU A 82 12.61 3.13 -14.03
C GLU A 82 11.34 2.27 -13.88
N ILE A 83 11.45 0.97 -13.56
CA ILE A 83 10.27 0.17 -13.22
C ILE A 83 9.60 0.63 -11.91
N HIS A 84 8.28 0.82 -11.93
CA HIS A 84 7.51 1.21 -10.76
C HIS A 84 6.88 0.00 -10.05
N ILE A 85 6.53 0.16 -8.78
CA ILE A 85 6.01 -0.94 -7.94
C ILE A 85 4.67 -1.49 -8.44
N GLU A 86 3.84 -0.65 -9.06
CA GLU A 86 2.58 -1.05 -9.69
C GLU A 86 2.78 -1.87 -10.97
N ASP A 87 3.90 -1.67 -11.69
CA ASP A 87 4.27 -2.47 -12.85
C ASP A 87 4.74 -3.86 -12.42
N ILE A 88 5.53 -3.92 -11.34
CA ILE A 88 5.93 -5.17 -10.69
C ILE A 88 4.69 -5.97 -10.29
N CYS A 89 3.73 -5.33 -9.62
CA CYS A 89 2.45 -5.96 -9.28
C CYS A 89 1.69 -6.43 -10.53
N ALA A 90 1.65 -5.62 -11.60
CA ALA A 90 0.97 -5.99 -12.84
C ALA A 90 1.60 -7.20 -13.53
N ASN A 91 2.93 -7.28 -13.56
CA ASN A 91 3.65 -8.41 -14.13
C ASN A 91 3.50 -9.66 -13.26
N LEU A 92 3.49 -9.50 -11.94
CA LEU A 92 3.27 -10.59 -11.00
C LEU A 92 1.90 -11.25 -11.18
N VAL A 93 0.81 -10.49 -11.34
CA VAL A 93 -0.51 -11.12 -11.55
C VAL A 93 -0.61 -11.86 -12.88
N LYS A 94 0.11 -11.43 -13.93
CA LYS A 94 0.21 -12.18 -15.19
C LYS A 94 0.97 -13.48 -14.98
N ARG A 95 2.14 -13.42 -14.33
CA ARG A 95 2.96 -14.61 -14.02
C ARG A 95 2.22 -15.62 -13.14
N LEU A 96 1.39 -15.15 -12.21
CA LEU A 96 0.53 -16.02 -11.40
C LEU A 96 -0.48 -16.77 -12.28
N LEU A 97 -1.16 -16.10 -13.21
CA LEU A 97 -2.08 -16.78 -14.13
C LEU A 97 -1.37 -17.73 -15.10
N GLU A 98 -0.13 -17.44 -15.48
CA GLU A 98 0.71 -18.35 -16.27
C GLU A 98 1.07 -19.62 -15.49
N LYS A 99 1.53 -19.48 -14.23
CA LYS A 99 1.89 -20.62 -13.37
C LYS A 99 0.67 -21.39 -12.83
N HIS A 100 -0.49 -20.75 -12.76
CA HIS A 100 -1.75 -21.35 -12.31
C HIS A 100 -2.76 -21.35 -13.47
N GLU A 101 -2.58 -22.25 -14.44
CA GLU A 101 -3.37 -22.27 -15.68
C GLU A 101 -4.89 -22.38 -15.47
N TYR A 102 -5.28 -23.01 -14.35
CA TYR A 102 -6.67 -23.20 -13.92
C TYR A 102 -7.31 -21.94 -13.32
N ALA A 103 -6.50 -20.94 -12.93
CA ALA A 103 -6.98 -19.72 -12.30
C ALA A 103 -7.52 -18.77 -13.37
N LEU A 104 -8.65 -18.14 -13.07
CA LEU A 104 -9.25 -17.10 -13.90
C LEU A 104 -8.99 -15.72 -13.34
N ARG A 105 -8.58 -15.62 -12.08
CA ARG A 105 -8.34 -14.36 -11.39
C ARG A 105 -7.08 -14.45 -10.54
N ALA A 106 -6.22 -13.45 -10.68
CA ALA A 106 -5.08 -13.25 -9.79
C ALA A 106 -5.13 -11.85 -9.17
N GLU A 107 -4.71 -11.73 -7.92
CA GLU A 107 -4.54 -10.43 -7.28
C GLU A 107 -3.25 -10.39 -6.47
N THR A 108 -2.61 -9.22 -6.48
CA THR A 108 -1.44 -8.96 -5.68
C THR A 108 -1.52 -7.59 -5.03
N LYS A 109 -0.92 -7.47 -3.85
CA LYS A 109 -0.75 -6.22 -3.12
C LYS A 109 0.67 -6.15 -2.62
N ALA A 110 1.32 -5.02 -2.87
CA ALA A 110 2.62 -4.68 -2.29
C ALA A 110 2.47 -3.47 -1.39
N THR A 111 3.10 -3.52 -0.22
CA THR A 111 3.17 -2.37 0.70
C THR A 111 4.61 -2.19 1.16
N SER A 112 5.13 -0.96 1.11
CA SER A 112 6.47 -0.65 1.59
C SER A 112 6.48 0.71 2.27
N GLU A 113 7.38 0.89 3.22
CA GLU A 113 7.82 2.22 3.62
C GLU A 113 8.55 2.89 2.45
N TYR A 114 8.35 4.19 2.32
CA TYR A 114 8.94 5.05 1.31
C TYR A 114 9.52 6.28 1.99
N ILE A 115 10.82 6.50 1.79
CA ILE A 115 11.55 7.61 2.41
C ILE A 115 11.54 8.83 1.48
N ILE A 116 10.98 9.94 1.96
CA ILE A 116 10.98 11.24 1.30
C ILE A 116 12.06 12.11 1.92
N ASN A 117 12.96 12.67 1.10
CA ASN A 117 13.88 13.69 1.56
C ASN A 117 13.16 15.05 1.57
N LYS A 118 13.19 15.75 2.70
CA LYS A 118 12.61 17.08 2.88
C LYS A 118 13.63 18.04 3.49
N TYR A 119 13.28 19.32 3.55
CA TYR A 119 14.03 20.33 4.29
C TYR A 119 13.18 20.84 5.47
N SER A 120 13.81 21.06 6.62
CA SER A 120 13.12 21.66 7.77
C SER A 120 12.64 23.08 7.42
N PRO A 121 11.41 23.49 7.77
CA PRO A 121 10.85 24.78 7.35
C PRO A 121 11.68 26.01 7.77
N VAL A 122 12.25 25.98 8.98
CA VAL A 122 13.00 27.12 9.54
C VAL A 122 14.50 26.99 9.24
N THR A 123 15.12 25.90 9.70
CA THR A 123 16.59 25.77 9.61
C THR A 123 17.12 25.33 8.24
N HIS A 124 16.23 25.02 7.29
CA HIS A 124 16.57 24.52 5.95
C HIS A 124 17.58 23.33 5.96
N ARG A 125 17.56 22.53 7.02
CA ARG A 125 18.38 21.31 7.13
C ARG A 125 17.72 20.16 6.41
N LYS A 126 18.51 19.37 5.68
CA LYS A 126 18.06 18.13 5.05
C LYS A 126 17.58 17.14 6.13
N THR A 127 16.40 16.58 5.92
CA THR A 127 15.79 15.57 6.79
C THR A 127 15.09 14.50 5.95
N GLN A 128 14.66 13.43 6.60
CA GLN A 128 13.94 12.32 5.99
C GLN A 128 12.62 12.08 6.71
N GLU A 129 11.57 11.82 5.94
CA GLU A 129 10.26 11.45 6.45
C GLU A 129 9.81 10.14 5.81
N THR A 130 9.14 9.29 6.58
CA THR A 130 8.66 7.99 6.13
C THR A 130 7.17 8.06 5.85
N THR A 131 6.78 7.72 4.62
CA THR A 131 5.39 7.44 4.23
C THR A 131 5.27 5.96 3.84
N HIS A 132 4.06 5.47 3.55
CA HIS A 132 3.95 4.16 2.90
C HIS A 132 3.51 4.31 1.45
N ILE A 133 4.09 3.50 0.57
CA ILE A 133 3.60 3.28 -0.78
C ILE A 133 2.83 1.96 -0.81
N ILE A 134 1.70 1.97 -1.51
CA ILE A 134 0.81 0.84 -1.68
C ILE A 134 0.64 0.61 -3.17
N ALA A 135 0.85 -0.61 -3.64
CA ALA A 135 0.57 -1.00 -4.99
C ALA A 135 -0.37 -2.20 -4.98
N ARG A 136 -1.30 -2.24 -5.94
CA ARG A 136 -2.20 -3.38 -6.12
C ARG A 136 -2.35 -3.65 -7.60
N ALA A 137 -2.41 -4.92 -7.98
CA ALA A 137 -2.84 -5.32 -9.31
C ALA A 137 -3.85 -6.46 -9.22
N ILE A 138 -4.76 -6.49 -10.18
CA ILE A 138 -5.76 -7.54 -10.36
C ILE A 138 -5.72 -7.92 -11.84
N ALA A 139 -5.61 -9.22 -12.11
CA ALA A 139 -5.76 -9.77 -13.45
C ALA A 139 -7.00 -10.65 -13.53
N GLN A 140 -7.69 -10.61 -14.67
CA GLN A 140 -8.79 -11.49 -15.02
C GLN A 140 -8.55 -12.10 -16.39
N LYS A 141 -8.70 -13.42 -16.49
CA LYS A 141 -8.63 -14.20 -17.71
C LYS A 141 -10.06 -14.51 -18.17
N ASP A 142 -10.38 -14.16 -19.42
CA ASP A 142 -11.66 -14.51 -20.02
C ASP A 142 -11.65 -15.94 -20.59
N ASP A 143 -12.82 -16.41 -21.05
CA ASP A 143 -12.98 -17.75 -21.63
C ASP A 143 -12.16 -17.96 -22.92
N SER A 144 -11.75 -16.87 -23.59
CA SER A 144 -10.90 -16.90 -24.77
C SER A 144 -9.40 -16.89 -24.43
N GLY A 145 -9.05 -16.82 -23.14
CA GLY A 145 -7.69 -16.78 -22.64
C GLY A 145 -7.05 -15.39 -22.61
N ASN A 146 -7.79 -14.32 -22.93
CA ASN A 146 -7.27 -12.96 -22.86
C ASN A 146 -7.16 -12.49 -21.41
N ILE A 147 -6.03 -11.88 -21.07
CA ILE A 147 -5.77 -11.37 -19.73
C ILE A 147 -5.95 -9.85 -19.71
N THR A 148 -6.90 -9.39 -18.91
CA THR A 148 -7.07 -7.97 -18.58
C THR A 148 -6.44 -7.66 -17.24
N VAL A 149 -5.63 -6.60 -17.16
CA VAL A 149 -4.92 -6.21 -15.92
C VAL A 149 -5.30 -4.79 -15.52
N ARG A 150 -5.70 -4.63 -14.26
CA ARG A 150 -5.88 -3.33 -13.62
C ARG A 150 -4.86 -3.18 -12.50
N LYS A 151 -4.01 -2.16 -12.61
CA LYS A 151 -3.01 -1.77 -11.59
C LYS A 151 -3.41 -0.47 -10.91
N MET A 152 -2.98 -0.30 -9.67
CA MET A 152 -3.21 0.87 -8.83
C MET A 152 -1.97 1.15 -7.98
N VAL A 153 -1.71 2.43 -7.74
CA VAL A 153 -0.73 2.92 -6.78
C VAL A 153 -1.42 3.91 -5.83
N GLY A 154 -1.02 3.89 -4.58
CA GLY A 154 -1.53 4.77 -3.53
C GLY A 154 -0.46 5.04 -2.49
N ALA A 155 -0.74 5.99 -1.60
CA ALA A 155 0.18 6.37 -0.55
C ALA A 155 -0.57 6.54 0.77
N LYS A 156 0.01 6.06 1.88
CA LYS A 156 -0.50 6.33 3.21
C LYS A 156 0.40 7.33 3.90
N VAL A 157 -0.08 8.57 4.00
CA VAL A 157 0.68 9.71 4.51
C VAL A 157 0.26 10.01 5.95
N ILE A 158 1.24 10.31 6.79
CA ILE A 158 1.02 10.74 8.16
C ILE A 158 1.11 12.25 8.21
N GLY A 159 0.10 12.90 8.78
CA GLY A 159 0.05 14.35 8.95
C GLY A 159 -0.40 14.71 10.36
N MET A 160 -0.26 15.98 10.71
CA MET A 160 -0.86 16.54 11.91
C MET A 160 -2.10 17.33 11.49
N THR A 161 -3.23 17.03 12.10
CA THR A 161 -4.49 17.75 11.89
C THR A 161 -4.87 18.49 13.16
N VAL A 162 -5.52 19.64 13.01
CA VAL A 162 -5.96 20.52 14.11
C VAL A 162 -7.48 20.62 14.03
N CYS A 163 -8.20 20.59 15.17
CA CYS A 163 -9.64 20.88 15.12
C CYS A 163 -9.85 22.40 15.05
N PRO A 164 -10.48 22.94 14.01
CA PRO A 164 -10.88 24.35 14.01
C PRO A 164 -11.92 24.62 15.11
N CYS A 165 -12.80 23.64 15.37
CA CYS A 165 -13.87 23.70 16.34
C CYS A 165 -13.43 24.13 17.76
N ALA A 166 -12.31 23.57 18.23
CA ALA A 166 -11.82 23.83 19.57
C ALA A 166 -11.21 25.22 19.68
N GLN A 167 -10.58 25.70 18.59
CA GLN A 167 -10.04 27.05 18.54
C GLN A 167 -11.18 28.08 18.57
N GLU A 168 -12.18 27.89 17.70
CA GLU A 168 -13.35 28.77 17.59
C GLU A 168 -14.14 28.83 18.92
N SER A 169 -14.27 27.70 19.62
CA SER A 169 -14.97 27.66 20.91
C SER A 169 -14.26 28.46 22.00
N VAL A 170 -12.94 28.33 22.10
CA VAL A 170 -12.13 29.08 23.08
C VAL A 170 -12.10 30.56 22.73
N GLU A 171 -12.03 30.89 21.45
CA GLU A 171 -12.07 32.26 20.94
C GLU A 171 -13.39 32.96 21.31
N GLU A 172 -14.52 32.31 21.01
CA GLU A 172 -15.85 32.86 21.30
C GLU A 172 -16.11 33.01 22.81
N GLU A 173 -15.75 32.01 23.62
CA GLU A 173 -15.90 32.10 25.08
C GLU A 173 -15.05 33.24 25.67
N SER A 174 -13.82 33.39 25.17
CA SER A 174 -12.92 34.47 25.61
C SER A 174 -13.48 35.84 25.23
N LYS A 175 -13.99 35.99 24.00
CA LYS A 175 -14.61 37.22 23.53
C LYS A 175 -15.79 37.62 24.40
N GLN A 176 -16.70 36.69 24.70
CA GLN A 176 -17.87 36.96 25.55
C GLN A 176 -17.46 37.43 26.94
N LYS A 177 -16.48 36.76 27.58
CA LYS A 177 -15.98 37.16 28.90
C LYS A 177 -15.29 38.53 28.90
N LEU A 178 -14.56 38.87 27.84
CA LEU A 178 -13.91 40.17 27.72
C LEU A 178 -14.94 41.30 27.57
N LEU A 179 -16.01 41.08 26.81
CA LEU A 179 -17.09 42.05 26.63
C LEU A 179 -17.89 42.34 27.92
N GLU A 180 -17.76 41.53 28.97
CA GLU A 180 -18.36 41.82 30.28
C GLU A 180 -17.71 43.04 30.96
N PHE A 181 -16.47 43.40 30.59
CA PHE A 181 -15.73 44.49 31.24
C PHE A 181 -14.89 45.37 30.30
N LEU A 182 -14.84 45.07 28.99
CA LEU A 182 -14.20 45.88 27.94
C LEU A 182 -15.21 46.31 26.88
N ASP A 183 -14.93 47.41 26.19
CA ASP A 183 -15.67 47.81 25.00
C ASP A 183 -15.34 46.92 23.78
N GLU A 184 -16.19 46.97 22.75
CA GLU A 184 -16.04 46.15 21.54
C GLU A 184 -14.73 46.43 20.79
N GLU A 185 -14.30 47.70 20.71
CA GLU A 185 -13.10 48.09 19.98
C GLU A 185 -11.85 47.55 20.67
N THR A 186 -11.77 47.71 22.00
CA THR A 186 -10.67 47.17 22.81
C THR A 186 -10.67 45.65 22.79
N THR A 187 -11.84 45.00 22.87
CA THR A 187 -11.94 43.54 22.81
C THR A 187 -11.41 43.01 21.48
N GLN A 188 -11.80 43.62 20.35
CA GLN A 188 -11.32 43.21 19.03
C GLN A 188 -9.79 43.32 18.92
N LYS A 189 -9.20 44.41 19.44
CA LYS A 189 -7.73 44.57 19.50
C LYS A 189 -7.05 43.47 20.32
N VAL A 190 -7.66 43.03 21.42
CA VAL A 190 -7.14 41.91 22.23
C VAL A 190 -7.21 40.60 21.44
N MET A 191 -8.35 40.28 20.83
CA MET A 191 -8.56 39.05 20.07
C MET A 191 -7.57 38.91 18.91
N GLU A 192 -7.23 40.01 18.23
CA GLU A 192 -6.25 40.04 17.14
C GLU A 192 -4.79 39.92 17.62
N ALA A 193 -4.51 40.33 18.86
CA ALA A 193 -3.15 40.31 19.42
C ALA A 193 -2.78 38.97 20.09
N VAL A 194 -3.77 38.25 20.62
CA VAL A 194 -3.55 36.99 21.35
C VAL A 194 -3.64 35.77 20.44
N THR A 195 -3.00 34.68 20.86
CA THR A 195 -3.04 33.39 20.14
C THR A 195 -3.96 32.42 20.86
N PHE A 196 -4.89 31.83 20.11
CA PHE A 196 -5.79 30.80 20.62
C PHE A 196 -5.23 29.41 20.34
N ALA A 197 -5.10 28.62 21.40
CA ALA A 197 -4.65 27.24 21.28
C ALA A 197 -5.79 26.35 20.77
N SER A 198 -5.42 25.28 20.07
CA SER A 198 -6.31 24.18 19.72
C SER A 198 -5.59 22.86 19.95
N HIS A 199 -6.37 21.78 20.11
CA HIS A 199 -5.79 20.45 20.15
C HIS A 199 -5.47 19.96 18.73
N ASN A 200 -4.42 19.17 18.63
CA ASN A 200 -4.01 18.51 17.40
C ASN A 200 -3.93 17.01 17.60
N GLN A 201 -3.89 16.29 16.48
CA GLN A 201 -3.77 14.85 16.47
C GLN A 201 -3.02 14.37 15.24
N ARG A 202 -2.44 13.17 15.36
CA ARG A 202 -1.83 12.49 14.23
C ARG A 202 -2.92 11.92 13.34
N GLY A 203 -3.06 12.47 12.15
CA GLY A 203 -3.93 11.97 11.09
C GLY A 203 -3.18 11.03 10.14
N ILE A 204 -3.92 10.09 9.57
CA ILE A 204 -3.44 9.20 8.53
C ILE A 204 -4.38 9.35 7.33
N GLY A 205 -3.85 9.83 6.21
CA GLY A 205 -4.54 9.84 4.91
C GLY A 205 -4.08 8.66 4.06
N THR A 206 -4.99 8.10 3.26
CA THR A 206 -4.74 7.01 2.30
C THR A 206 -5.36 7.32 0.96
#